data_AF-A0A844XE30-F1
#
_entry.id   AF-A0A844XE30-F1
#
_cell.length_a   1.000
_cell.length_b   1.000
_cell.length_c   1.000
_cell.angle_alpha   90.00
_cell.angle_beta   90.00
_cell.angle_gamma   90.00
#
_symmetry.space_group_name_H-M   'P 1'
#
loop_
_entity.id
_entity.type
_entity.pdbx_description
1 polymer ?
#
loop_
_entity_poly.entity_id
_entity_poly.type
_entity_poly.pdbx_seq_one_letter_code
_entity_poly.pdbx_strand_id
1 'polypeptide(L)'
;MKFKSLFALAAAFSLSATPAVAQEQEEPRTTYRVTMVDLADGADERWNEIYTTMVVPAREAAGLSPETVHWVMMNPDYDLIIVSEMPRGLAAFDTHANAERDAFYAQMQTIAGGEAQLKALGEEINGLIEKRTELYTHTHP
;
A
#
# COMPACT_ATOMS: atom_id res chain seq x y z
N MET A 1 -23.13 40.68 65.94
CA MET A 1 -22.84 39.35 65.36
C MET A 1 -22.88 39.48 63.84
N LYS A 2 -21.80 39.12 63.15
CA LYS A 2 -21.73 38.47 61.82
C LYS A 2 -20.57 38.97 60.93
N PHE A 3 -19.50 38.18 61.03
CA PHE A 3 -18.56 37.71 59.99
C PHE A 3 -17.81 38.69 59.10
N LYS A 4 -16.52 38.81 59.45
CA LYS A 4 -15.39 39.07 58.56
C LYS A 4 -15.28 37.98 57.49
N SER A 5 -14.54 38.33 56.43
CA SER A 5 -13.85 37.44 55.48
C SER A 5 -14.61 37.07 54.21
N LEU A 6 -14.33 37.82 53.14
CA LEU A 6 -14.40 37.34 51.76
C LEU A 6 -13.20 37.94 51.00
N PHE A 7 -12.01 37.55 51.45
CA PHE A 7 -10.82 37.51 50.62
C PHE A 7 -10.57 36.05 50.25
N ALA A 8 -10.12 35.83 49.02
CA ALA A 8 -9.70 34.56 48.43
C ALA A 8 -10.83 33.63 47.93
N LEU A 9 -11.19 33.77 46.65
CA LEU A 9 -11.39 32.61 45.77
C LEU A 9 -11.32 32.94 44.26
N ALA A 10 -10.44 33.85 43.83
CA ALA A 10 -10.28 34.20 42.41
C ALA A 10 -9.05 33.54 41.74
N ALA A 11 -8.41 32.56 42.38
CA ALA A 11 -7.15 31.97 41.90
C ALA A 11 -7.23 30.48 41.51
N ALA A 12 -8.44 29.91 41.40
CA ALA A 12 -8.61 28.47 41.11
C ALA A 12 -9.07 28.15 39.68
N PHE A 13 -9.31 29.16 38.82
CA PHE A 13 -9.75 28.94 37.44
C PHE A 13 -8.64 29.03 36.38
N SER A 14 -7.39 29.29 36.77
CA SER A 14 -6.30 29.55 35.83
C SER A 14 -5.40 28.33 35.51
N LEU A 15 -5.73 27.12 35.98
CA LEU A 15 -4.84 25.96 35.86
C LEU A 15 -5.37 24.76 35.04
N SER A 16 -6.54 24.87 34.40
CA SER A 16 -6.99 23.82 33.46
C SER A 16 -6.68 24.15 32.00
N ALA A 17 -6.07 25.30 31.70
CA ALA A 17 -5.45 25.55 30.41
C ALA A 17 -4.03 24.95 30.42
N THR A 18 -3.92 23.63 30.52
CA THR A 18 -2.79 22.99 29.85
C THR A 18 -2.84 23.51 28.42
N PRO A 19 -1.79 24.16 27.88
CA PRO A 19 -1.74 24.32 26.43
C PRO A 19 -1.98 22.91 25.92
N ALA A 20 -2.97 22.74 25.04
CA ALA A 20 -2.91 21.63 24.11
C ALA A 20 -1.57 21.87 23.40
N VAL A 21 -0.51 21.28 23.95
CA VAL A 21 0.80 21.17 23.33
C VAL A 21 0.42 20.72 21.95
N ALA A 22 0.70 21.56 20.96
CA ALA A 22 0.35 21.32 19.57
C ALA A 22 0.69 19.86 19.30
N GLN A 23 -0.33 19.01 19.31
CA GLN A 23 -0.18 17.64 18.90
C GLN A 23 -0.05 17.84 17.40
N GLU A 24 1.20 17.92 16.94
CA GLU A 24 1.49 18.03 15.51
C GLU A 24 0.58 17.02 14.84
N GLN A 25 -0.25 17.54 13.92
CA GLN A 25 -1.26 16.75 13.27
C GLN A 25 -0.52 15.60 12.62
N GLU A 26 -0.66 14.38 13.16
CA GLU A 26 0.13 13.23 12.72
C GLU A 26 -0.14 13.06 11.23
N GLU A 27 0.91 13.14 10.41
CA GLU A 27 0.78 12.96 8.98
C GLU A 27 0.14 11.60 8.68
N PRO A 28 -0.75 11.50 7.68
CA PRO A 28 -1.41 10.25 7.36
C PRO A 28 -0.36 9.20 6.98
N ARG A 29 -0.47 8.02 7.60
CA ARG A 29 0.38 6.87 7.28
C ARG A 29 0.00 6.30 5.92
N THR A 30 1.00 6.01 5.09
CA THR A 30 0.82 5.29 3.83
C THR A 30 1.10 3.82 4.07
N THR A 31 0.18 2.95 3.70
CA THR A 31 0.36 1.50 3.80
C THR A 31 0.90 0.94 2.49
N TYR A 32 1.81 -0.03 2.57
CA TYR A 32 2.42 -0.68 1.43
C TYR A 32 2.32 -2.19 1.54
N ARG A 33 2.09 -2.83 0.39
CA ARG A 33 2.42 -4.23 0.14
C ARG A 33 3.81 -4.30 -0.46
N VAL A 34 4.68 -5.09 0.15
CA VAL A 34 6.02 -5.38 -0.34
C VAL A 34 6.04 -6.84 -0.79
N THR A 35 6.21 -7.08 -2.08
CA THR A 35 6.24 -8.41 -2.68
C THR A 35 7.67 -8.71 -3.09
N MET A 36 8.28 -9.71 -2.45
CA MET A 36 9.59 -10.24 -2.81
C MET A 36 9.36 -11.44 -3.75
N VAL A 37 10.00 -11.42 -4.92
CA VAL A 37 9.80 -12.40 -5.99
C VAL A 37 11.14 -12.99 -6.39
N ASP A 38 11.17 -14.31 -6.47
CA ASP A 38 12.21 -15.14 -7.07
C ASP A 38 11.65 -15.66 -8.38
N LEU A 39 12.30 -15.33 -9.49
CA LEU A 39 11.84 -15.65 -10.83
C LEU A 39 12.34 -17.05 -11.22
N ALA A 40 11.56 -17.73 -12.06
CA ALA A 40 12.04 -18.97 -12.65
C ALA A 40 13.23 -18.70 -13.60
N ASP A 41 14.11 -19.68 -13.77
CA ASP A 41 15.29 -19.56 -14.64
C ASP A 41 14.93 -19.03 -16.04
N GLY A 42 15.49 -17.86 -16.40
CA GLY A 42 15.27 -17.22 -17.70
C GLY A 42 13.96 -16.46 -17.86
N ALA A 43 13.19 -16.27 -16.78
CA ALA A 43 11.90 -15.57 -16.82
C ALA A 43 12.01 -14.04 -16.88
N ASP A 44 13.17 -13.45 -16.59
CA ASP A 44 13.38 -11.99 -16.41
C ASP A 44 12.80 -11.14 -17.54
N GLU A 45 13.16 -11.46 -18.78
CA GLU A 45 12.77 -10.67 -19.95
C GLU A 45 11.26 -10.71 -20.15
N ARG A 46 10.67 -11.90 -20.05
CA ARG A 46 9.23 -12.09 -20.24
C ARG A 46 8.42 -11.48 -19.10
N TRP A 47 8.89 -11.64 -17.87
CA TRP A 47 8.28 -11.01 -16.70
C TRP A 47 8.27 -9.48 -16.87
N ASN A 48 9.41 -8.90 -17.25
CA ASN A 48 9.53 -7.46 -17.47
C ASN A 48 8.66 -6.97 -18.63
N GLU A 49 8.56 -7.73 -19.72
CA GLU A 49 7.67 -7.41 -20.83
C GLU A 49 6.21 -7.34 -20.36
N ILE A 50 5.71 -8.37 -19.67
CA ILE A 50 4.34 -8.38 -19.15
C ILE A 50 4.12 -7.23 -18.17
N TYR A 51 5.07 -7.01 -17.26
CA TYR A 51 4.97 -5.96 -16.26
C TYR A 51 4.88 -4.58 -16.91
N THR A 52 5.77 -4.26 -17.85
CA THR A 52 5.86 -2.93 -18.48
C THR A 52 4.76 -2.68 -19.51
N THR A 53 4.33 -3.70 -20.25
CA THR A 53 3.34 -3.54 -21.32
C THR A 53 1.91 -3.75 -20.88
N MET A 54 1.67 -4.45 -19.75
CA MET A 54 0.32 -4.78 -19.29
C MET A 54 0.05 -4.30 -17.87
N VAL A 55 0.90 -4.68 -16.90
CA VAL A 55 0.63 -4.37 -15.47
C VAL A 55 0.69 -2.88 -15.20
N VAL A 56 1.76 -2.19 -15.63
CA VAL A 56 1.93 -0.75 -15.42
C VAL A 56 0.79 0.05 -16.08
N PRO A 57 0.45 -0.16 -17.37
CA PRO A 57 -0.69 0.52 -17.98
C PRO A 57 -2.04 0.22 -17.30
N ALA A 58 -2.26 -1.02 -16.85
CA ALA A 58 -3.49 -1.38 -16.15
C ALA A 58 -3.62 -0.65 -14.80
N ARG A 59 -2.52 -0.51 -14.05
CA ARG A 59 -2.50 0.25 -12.79
C ARG A 59 -2.81 1.72 -13.03
N GLU A 60 -2.17 2.33 -14.02
CA GLU A 60 -2.40 3.74 -14.37
C GLU A 60 -3.87 3.98 -14.76
N ALA A 61 -4.43 3.13 -15.63
CA ALA A 61 -5.82 3.22 -16.05
C ALA A 61 -6.82 2.95 -14.91
N ALA A 62 -6.42 2.18 -13.89
CA ALA A 62 -7.21 1.94 -12.68
C ALA A 62 -7.08 3.07 -11.64
N GLY A 63 -6.27 4.11 -11.90
CA GLY A 63 -6.02 5.21 -10.96
C GLY A 63 -5.15 4.80 -9.76
N LEU A 64 -4.37 3.73 -9.89
CA LEU A 64 -3.46 3.26 -8.86
C LEU A 64 -2.08 3.89 -9.05
N SER A 65 -1.38 4.14 -7.95
CA SER A 65 0.01 4.60 -8.03
C SER A 65 0.91 3.54 -8.68
N PRO A 66 1.95 3.96 -9.40
CA PRO A 66 2.91 3.02 -9.98
C PRO A 66 3.60 2.23 -8.89
N GLU A 67 3.80 0.94 -9.14
CA GLU A 67 4.62 0.09 -8.29
C GLU A 67 6.10 0.44 -8.49
N THR A 68 6.85 0.47 -7.39
CA THR A 68 8.31 0.59 -7.45
C THR A 68 8.89 -0.82 -7.54
N VAL A 69 9.66 -1.11 -8.60
CA VAL A 69 10.36 -2.38 -8.78
C VAL A 69 11.84 -2.19 -8.53
N HIS A 70 12.41 -3.00 -7.64
CA HIS A 70 13.83 -3.04 -7.35
C HIS A 70 14.41 -4.40 -7.72
N TRP A 71 15.33 -4.42 -8.68
CA TRP A 71 16.11 -5.61 -9.04
C TRP A 71 17.22 -5.83 -8.02
N VAL A 72 17.20 -6.99 -7.38
CA VAL A 72 18.08 -7.31 -6.26
C VAL A 72 19.32 -8.03 -6.79
N MET A 73 20.44 -7.30 -6.87
CA MET A 73 21.68 -7.86 -7.45
C MET A 73 22.56 -8.64 -6.45
N MET A 74 22.27 -8.56 -5.15
CA MET A 74 23.17 -9.04 -4.08
C MET A 74 22.50 -10.01 -3.08
N ASN A 75 21.31 -10.50 -3.38
CA ASN A 75 20.58 -11.46 -2.54
C ASN A 75 20.32 -12.74 -3.36
N PRO A 76 20.71 -13.93 -2.88
CA PRO A 76 20.42 -15.17 -3.59
C PRO A 76 18.98 -15.68 -3.45
N ASP A 77 18.15 -15.08 -2.59
CA ASP A 77 16.82 -15.60 -2.25
C ASP A 77 15.67 -15.03 -3.09
N TYR A 78 15.90 -13.89 -3.75
CA TYR A 78 14.91 -13.13 -4.52
C TYR A 78 15.59 -12.26 -5.57
N ASP A 79 15.01 -12.18 -6.76
CA ASP A 79 15.46 -11.30 -7.85
C ASP A 79 14.84 -9.91 -7.79
N LEU A 80 13.65 -9.79 -7.19
CA LEU A 80 12.82 -8.59 -7.23
C LEU A 80 12.22 -8.24 -5.86
N ILE A 81 12.13 -6.94 -5.60
CA ILE A 81 11.25 -6.37 -4.58
C ILE A 81 10.31 -5.38 -5.25
N ILE A 82 9.01 -5.61 -5.11
CA ILE A 82 7.94 -4.78 -5.65
C ILE A 82 7.22 -4.09 -4.50
N VAL A 83 7.16 -2.77 -4.52
CA VAL A 83 6.47 -1.97 -3.50
C VAL A 83 5.22 -1.35 -4.13
N SER A 84 4.05 -1.76 -3.65
CA SER A 84 2.74 -1.22 -4.03
C SER A 84 2.13 -0.48 -2.86
N GLU A 85 1.71 0.75 -3.08
CA GLU A 85 0.82 1.43 -2.14
C GLU A 85 -0.53 0.71 -2.03
N MET A 86 -1.16 0.82 -0.87
CA MET A 86 -2.51 0.36 -0.58
C MET A 86 -3.36 1.57 -0.15
N PRO A 87 -4.11 2.21 -1.07
CA PRO A 87 -4.80 3.48 -0.79
C PRO A 87 -5.76 3.44 0.40
N ARG A 88 -6.46 2.30 0.60
CA ARG A 88 -7.36 2.08 1.76
C ARG A 88 -6.68 1.36 2.93
N GLY A 89 -5.35 1.27 2.93
CA GLY A 89 -4.60 0.52 3.92
C GLY A 89 -5.04 -0.93 4.03
N LEU A 90 -5.03 -1.49 5.25
CA LEU A 90 -5.40 -2.89 5.48
C LEU A 90 -6.87 -3.20 5.17
N ALA A 91 -7.75 -2.19 5.01
CA ALA A 91 -9.13 -2.42 4.56
C ALA A 91 -9.18 -2.98 3.13
N ALA A 92 -8.11 -2.80 2.34
CA ALA A 92 -7.98 -3.45 1.04
C ALA A 92 -7.87 -4.98 1.12
N PHE A 93 -7.68 -5.58 2.30
CA PHE A 93 -7.70 -7.03 2.46
C PHE A 93 -9.08 -7.65 2.36
N ASP A 94 -10.15 -6.87 2.47
CA ASP A 94 -11.48 -7.39 2.20
C ASP A 94 -11.64 -7.64 0.70
N THR A 95 -11.37 -8.87 0.29
CA THR A 95 -11.44 -9.30 -1.10
C THR A 95 -12.85 -9.27 -1.68
N HIS A 96 -13.90 -9.18 -0.84
CA HIS A 96 -15.28 -9.04 -1.28
C HIS A 96 -15.66 -7.57 -1.51
N ALA A 97 -14.87 -6.62 -1.00
CA ALA A 97 -15.09 -5.19 -1.09
C ALA A 97 -13.79 -4.44 -1.42
N ASN A 98 -13.14 -4.85 -2.51
CA ASN A 98 -11.89 -4.25 -2.98
C ASN A 98 -12.03 -3.57 -4.35
N ALA A 99 -12.44 -2.29 -4.32
CA ALA A 99 -12.60 -1.47 -5.51
C ALA A 99 -11.30 -1.28 -6.30
N GLU A 100 -10.14 -1.18 -5.63
CA GLU A 100 -8.83 -1.05 -6.30
C GLU A 100 -8.50 -2.31 -7.10
N ARG A 101 -8.74 -3.48 -6.50
CA ARG A 101 -8.54 -4.79 -7.12
C ARG A 101 -9.49 -4.96 -8.31
N ASP A 102 -10.76 -4.62 -8.14
CA ASP A 102 -11.77 -4.74 -9.20
C ASP A 102 -11.46 -3.82 -10.38
N ALA A 103 -11.07 -2.57 -10.11
CA ALA A 103 -10.65 -1.62 -11.13
C ALA A 103 -9.42 -2.12 -11.89
N PHE A 104 -8.40 -2.61 -11.17
CA PHE A 104 -7.20 -3.18 -11.79
C PHE A 104 -7.51 -4.40 -12.66
N TYR A 105 -8.32 -5.35 -12.17
CA TYR A 105 -8.70 -6.52 -12.96
C TYR A 105 -9.51 -6.16 -14.20
N ALA A 106 -10.40 -5.17 -14.13
CA ALA A 106 -11.14 -4.69 -15.30
C ALA A 106 -10.21 -4.12 -16.38
N GLN A 107 -9.16 -3.40 -15.98
CA GLN A 107 -8.16 -2.89 -16.93
C GLN A 107 -7.27 -4.00 -17.49
N MET A 108 -6.80 -4.92 -16.63
CA MET A 108 -6.04 -6.09 -17.08
C MET A 108 -6.84 -6.96 -18.06
N GLN A 109 -8.13 -7.17 -17.81
CA GLN A 109 -9.00 -7.91 -18.72
C GLN A 109 -9.12 -7.21 -20.09
N THR A 110 -9.23 -5.89 -20.07
CA THR A 110 -9.30 -5.07 -21.29
C THR A 110 -8.00 -5.19 -22.09
N ILE A 111 -6.85 -5.04 -21.43
CA ILE A 111 -5.52 -5.11 -22.07
C ILE A 111 -5.21 -6.53 -22.58
N ALA A 112 -5.54 -7.55 -21.81
CA ALA A 112 -5.36 -8.95 -22.21
C ALA A 112 -6.28 -9.37 -23.36
N GLY A 113 -7.36 -8.61 -23.63
CA GLY A 113 -8.30 -8.89 -24.71
C GLY A 113 -9.45 -9.84 -24.31
N GLY A 114 -9.72 -10.00 -23.02
CA GLY A 114 -10.82 -10.80 -22.50
C GLY A 114 -10.48 -11.64 -21.28
N GLU A 115 -11.51 -12.21 -20.65
CA GLU A 115 -11.38 -13.01 -19.43
C GLU A 115 -10.55 -14.28 -19.64
N ALA A 116 -10.75 -14.97 -20.77
CA ALA A 116 -10.01 -16.19 -21.08
C ALA A 116 -8.50 -15.91 -21.26
N GLN A 117 -8.17 -14.80 -21.93
CA GLN A 117 -6.79 -14.35 -22.14
C GLN A 117 -6.16 -13.90 -20.82
N LEU A 118 -6.91 -13.17 -19.99
CA LEU A 118 -6.45 -12.78 -18.66
C LEU A 118 -6.16 -14.00 -17.78
N LYS A 119 -7.01 -15.04 -17.85
CA LYS A 119 -6.76 -16.29 -17.13
C LYS A 119 -5.47 -16.97 -17.61
N ALA A 120 -5.28 -17.10 -18.92
CA ALA A 120 -4.06 -17.66 -19.49
C ALA A 120 -2.81 -16.86 -19.12
N LEU A 121 -2.90 -15.53 -19.15
CA LEU A 121 -1.85 -14.63 -18.70
C LEU A 121 -1.54 -14.82 -17.20
N GLY A 122 -2.57 -15.02 -16.37
CA GLY A 122 -2.38 -15.34 -14.95
C GLY A 122 -1.64 -16.66 -14.73
N GLU A 123 -1.95 -17.69 -15.51
CA GLU A 123 -1.24 -18.97 -15.49
C GLU A 123 0.22 -18.81 -15.96
N GLU A 124 0.45 -18.01 -17.01
CA GLU A 124 1.80 -17.65 -17.48
C GLU A 124 2.60 -16.94 -16.40
N ILE A 125 2.08 -15.85 -15.83
CA ILE A 125 2.75 -15.09 -14.75
C ILE A 125 3.09 -15.99 -13.57
N ASN A 126 2.19 -16.89 -13.17
CA ASN A 126 2.46 -17.84 -12.09
C ASN A 126 3.60 -18.81 -12.45
N GLY A 127 3.75 -19.19 -13.72
CA GLY A 127 4.86 -20.02 -14.19
C GLY A 127 6.21 -19.27 -14.28
N LEU A 128 6.19 -17.94 -14.32
CA LEU A 128 7.41 -17.11 -14.31
C LEU A 128 7.99 -16.89 -12.91
N ILE A 129 7.26 -17.27 -11.85
CA ILE A 129 7.61 -17.02 -10.46
C ILE A 129 7.86 -18.35 -9.75
N GLU A 130 9.09 -18.59 -9.32
CA GLU A 130 9.45 -19.79 -8.54
C GLU A 130 8.96 -19.64 -7.09
N LYS A 131 9.19 -18.46 -6.50
CA LYS A 131 8.80 -18.17 -5.12
C LYS A 131 8.36 -16.73 -4.96
N ARG A 132 7.34 -16.53 -4.12
CA ARG A 132 6.83 -15.21 -3.74
C ARG A 132 6.65 -15.12 -2.24
N THR A 133 7.02 -13.98 -1.67
CA THR A 133 6.74 -13.63 -0.27
C THR A 133 6.13 -12.24 -0.22
N GLU A 134 5.03 -12.09 0.52
CA GLU A 134 4.36 -10.81 0.69
C GLU A 134 4.46 -10.35 2.14
N LEU A 135 4.82 -9.08 2.31
CA LEU A 135 4.90 -8.37 3.57
C LEU A 135 4.06 -7.10 3.48
N TYR A 136 3.59 -6.64 4.63
CA TYR A 136 2.77 -5.43 4.72
C TYR A 136 3.37 -4.48 5.74
N THR A 137 3.56 -3.23 5.35
CA THR A 137 4.22 -2.20 6.16
C THR A 137 3.52 -0.86 5.99
N HIS A 138 3.93 0.14 6.77
CA HIS A 138 3.43 1.51 6.64
C HIS A 138 4.51 2.53 7.02
N THR A 139 4.35 3.77 6.55
CA THR A 139 5.23 4.86 6.98
C THR A 139 5.00 5.21 8.44
N HIS A 140 6.10 5.56 9.13
CA HIS A 140 6.08 6.18 10.44
C HIS A 140 6.56 7.62 10.28
N PRO A 141 5.66 8.61 10.35
CA PRO A 141 6.02 10.02 10.29
C PRO A 141 6.80 10.47 11.53
#